data_AF-A0A7C6VJU1-F1
#
_entry.id   AF-A0A7C6VJU1-F1
#
_cell.length_a   1.000
_cell.length_b   1.000
_cell.length_c   1.000
_cell.angle_alpha   90.00
_cell.angle_beta   90.00
_cell.angle_gamma   90.00
#
_symmetry.space_group_name_H-M   'P 1'
#
loop_
_entity.id
_entity.type
_entity.pdbx_description
1 polymer ?
#
loop_
_entity_poly.entity_id
_entity_poly.type
_entity_poly.pdbx_seq_one_letter_code
_entity_poly.pdbx_strand_id
1 'polypeptide(L)'
;PASFNVIALPNEAEMKNDFAIHIPWVMGLIGTRSLDKELPGLNQIYALNRERVTVGVEAVKLLEALRKSPQDAALREAFDKVKAELGFGLLLKKYVASMDEVTPELIDRAARDTLPRVTPLFWTFRIMVALGFAMLALFGAALWYSIKGDFAQRPWLLKWALWFLPMPWLACEMGWFVAEYGRQPWTIYGVLPTHLSVSTLTVESLYGSLAGFVGFYTLLLIVEMVLMVKFARQGPGSLGTGRYMNETHHAHA
;
A
#
# COMPACT_ATOMS: atom_id res chain seq x y z
N PRO A 1 -16.96 -15.42 -12.91
CA PRO A 1 -15.54 -15.68 -12.54
C PRO A 1 -14.70 -14.39 -12.54
N ALA A 2 -13.82 -14.19 -11.55
CA ALA A 2 -13.08 -12.94 -11.37
C ALA A 2 -12.09 -12.63 -12.52
N SER A 3 -12.32 -11.53 -13.23
CA SER A 3 -11.47 -11.04 -14.33
C SER A 3 -10.32 -10.16 -13.84
N PHE A 4 -9.17 -10.24 -14.51
CA PHE A 4 -8.06 -9.29 -14.32
C PHE A 4 -8.13 -8.21 -15.40
N ASN A 5 -8.36 -6.96 -15.01
CA ASN A 5 -8.21 -5.86 -15.95
C ASN A 5 -6.72 -5.66 -16.22
N VAL A 6 -6.26 -5.61 -17.46
CA VAL A 6 -4.85 -5.31 -17.77
C VAL A 6 -4.67 -3.81 -17.90
N ILE A 7 -5.58 -3.16 -18.63
CA ILE A 7 -5.67 -1.71 -18.78
C ILE A 7 -7.13 -1.34 -18.57
N ALA A 8 -7.39 -0.33 -17.75
CA ALA A 8 -8.72 0.24 -17.58
C ALA A 8 -8.63 1.72 -17.22
N LEU A 9 -9.67 2.47 -17.57
CA LEU A 9 -9.87 3.84 -17.16
C LEU A 9 -11.00 3.83 -16.11
N PRO A 10 -10.67 3.75 -14.81
CA PRO A 10 -11.67 3.74 -13.76
C PRO A 10 -12.31 5.13 -13.63
N ASN A 11 -13.63 5.17 -13.70
CA ASN A 11 -14.45 6.34 -13.42
C ASN A 11 -15.03 6.19 -12.01
N GLU A 12 -14.40 6.85 -11.05
CA GLU A 12 -14.76 6.76 -9.63
C GLU A 12 -16.12 7.39 -9.32
N ALA A 13 -16.54 8.40 -10.08
CA ALA A 13 -17.82 9.07 -9.89
C ALA A 13 -19.00 8.16 -10.26
N GLU A 14 -18.84 7.37 -11.32
CA GLU A 14 -19.87 6.45 -11.81
C GLU A 14 -19.71 5.02 -11.29
N MET A 15 -18.63 4.73 -10.56
CA MET A 15 -18.25 3.39 -10.10
C MET A 15 -18.20 2.36 -11.25
N LYS A 16 -17.70 2.79 -12.40
CA LYS A 16 -17.59 2.01 -13.64
C LYS A 16 -16.20 2.17 -14.25
N ASN A 17 -15.87 1.31 -15.21
CA ASN A 17 -14.70 1.52 -16.06
C ASN A 17 -15.19 2.03 -17.41
N ASP A 18 -14.75 3.22 -17.82
CA ASP A 18 -15.10 3.81 -19.13
C ASP A 18 -14.46 2.99 -20.27
N PHE A 19 -13.33 2.35 -19.97
CA PHE A 19 -12.64 1.43 -20.86
C PHE A 19 -11.98 0.33 -20.01
N ALA A 20 -12.03 -0.93 -20.45
CA ALA A 20 -11.32 -2.02 -19.79
C ALA A 20 -10.99 -3.17 -20.75
N ILE A 21 -9.71 -3.55 -20.78
CA ILE A 21 -9.25 -4.80 -21.39
C ILE A 21 -9.11 -5.81 -20.26
N HIS A 22 -9.89 -6.90 -20.30
CA HIS A 22 -9.92 -7.91 -19.25
C HIS A 22 -9.41 -9.26 -19.75
N ILE A 23 -8.61 -9.94 -18.92
CA ILE A 23 -8.27 -11.34 -19.09
C ILE A 23 -9.10 -12.14 -18.07
N PRO A 24 -9.94 -13.07 -18.51
CA PRO A 24 -10.76 -13.87 -17.59
C PRO A 24 -9.87 -14.76 -16.69
N TRP A 25 -10.36 -15.04 -15.49
CA TRP A 25 -9.86 -16.07 -14.55
C TRP A 25 -8.52 -15.80 -13.85
N VAL A 26 -7.68 -14.89 -14.38
CA VAL A 26 -6.37 -14.56 -13.77
C VAL A 26 -6.52 -14.09 -12.32
N MET A 27 -7.49 -13.25 -12.01
CA MET A 27 -7.76 -12.85 -10.61
C MET A 27 -8.38 -13.97 -9.78
N GLY A 28 -9.18 -14.85 -10.37
CA GLY A 28 -9.70 -16.03 -9.68
C GLY A 28 -8.58 -16.95 -9.20
N LEU A 29 -7.62 -17.24 -10.09
CA LEU A 29 -6.45 -18.09 -9.82
C LEU A 29 -5.50 -17.46 -8.80
N ILE A 30 -5.16 -16.18 -8.96
CA ILE A 30 -4.19 -15.49 -8.09
C ILE A 30 -4.83 -15.12 -6.74
N GLY A 31 -6.02 -14.51 -6.76
CA GLY A 31 -6.65 -13.92 -5.59
C GLY A 31 -7.49 -14.90 -4.78
N THR A 32 -8.24 -15.79 -5.43
CA THR A 32 -9.16 -16.71 -4.74
C THR A 32 -8.72 -18.17 -4.75
N ARG A 33 -7.65 -18.50 -5.50
CA ARG A 33 -7.22 -19.88 -5.78
C ARG A 33 -8.36 -20.77 -6.30
N SER A 34 -9.29 -20.18 -7.04
CA SER A 34 -10.52 -20.83 -7.55
C SER A 34 -10.85 -20.30 -8.94
N LEU A 35 -11.40 -21.18 -9.78
CA LEU A 35 -11.85 -20.82 -11.13
C LEU A 35 -13.26 -20.21 -11.14
N ASP A 36 -14.06 -20.52 -10.12
CA ASP A 36 -15.50 -20.26 -10.11
C ASP A 36 -15.90 -19.17 -9.10
N LYS A 37 -15.05 -18.88 -8.11
CA LYS A 37 -15.37 -17.89 -7.07
C LYS A 37 -15.42 -16.48 -7.67
N GLU A 38 -16.55 -15.82 -7.47
CA GLU A 38 -16.73 -14.43 -7.89
C GLU A 38 -16.21 -13.47 -6.84
N LEU A 39 -15.44 -12.47 -7.26
CA LEU A 39 -15.02 -11.38 -6.40
C LEU A 39 -16.12 -10.32 -6.37
N PRO A 40 -16.57 -9.87 -5.18
CA PRO A 40 -17.62 -8.89 -5.10
C PRO A 40 -17.16 -7.57 -5.74
N GLY A 41 -18.05 -6.97 -6.53
CA GLY A 41 -17.80 -5.66 -7.13
C GLY A 41 -17.86 -4.54 -6.10
N LEU A 42 -17.30 -3.36 -6.45
CA LEU A 42 -17.30 -2.20 -5.57
C LEU A 42 -18.70 -1.79 -5.09
N ASN A 43 -19.73 -1.91 -5.95
CA ASN A 43 -21.11 -1.61 -5.58
C ASN A 43 -21.66 -2.56 -4.49
N GLN A 44 -21.27 -3.84 -4.54
CA GLN A 44 -21.67 -4.82 -3.52
C GLN A 44 -20.95 -4.54 -2.19
N ILE A 45 -19.66 -4.20 -2.26
CA ILE A 45 -18.87 -3.82 -1.07
C ILE A 45 -19.43 -2.54 -0.45
N TYR A 46 -19.80 -1.55 -1.26
CA TYR A 46 -20.44 -0.33 -0.80
C TYR A 46 -21.76 -0.64 -0.07
N ALA A 47 -22.64 -1.45 -0.67
CA ALA A 47 -23.91 -1.83 -0.05
C ALA A 47 -23.71 -2.54 1.30
N LEU A 48 -22.77 -3.49 1.36
CA LEU A 48 -22.39 -4.17 2.60
C LEU A 48 -21.85 -3.20 3.64
N ASN A 49 -20.93 -2.32 3.26
CA ASN A 49 -20.33 -1.36 4.18
C ASN A 49 -21.36 -0.35 4.69
N ARG A 50 -22.35 0.03 3.87
CA ARG A 50 -23.46 0.88 4.29
C ARG A 50 -24.30 0.23 5.38
N GLU A 51 -24.61 -1.05 5.24
CA GLU A 51 -25.31 -1.83 6.26
C GLU A 51 -24.48 -1.91 7.56
N ARG A 52 -23.19 -2.23 7.43
CA ARG A 52 -22.25 -2.28 8.56
C ARG A 52 -22.13 -0.94 9.29
N VAL A 53 -22.07 0.18 8.57
CA VAL A 53 -22.07 1.52 9.19
C VAL A 53 -23.37 1.76 9.95
N THR A 54 -24.51 1.34 9.38
CA THR A 54 -25.82 1.48 10.03
C THR A 54 -25.88 0.70 11.35
N VAL A 55 -25.49 -0.57 11.35
CA VAL A 55 -25.38 -1.41 12.57
C VAL A 55 -24.32 -0.84 13.53
N GLY A 56 -23.24 -0.29 12.98
CA GLY A 56 -22.17 0.35 13.75
C GLY A 56 -22.63 1.56 14.55
N VAL A 57 -23.63 2.32 14.08
CA VAL A 57 -24.24 3.42 14.85
C VAL A 57 -24.82 2.89 16.16
N GLU A 58 -25.58 1.80 16.09
CA GLU A 58 -26.15 1.15 17.27
C GLU A 58 -25.05 0.64 18.21
N ALA A 59 -24.00 0.02 17.66
CA ALA A 59 -22.86 -0.45 18.43
C ALA A 59 -22.16 0.68 19.21
N VAL A 60 -21.98 1.87 18.61
CA VAL A 60 -21.38 3.02 19.29
C VAL A 60 -22.31 3.56 20.38
N LYS A 61 -23.62 3.66 20.13
CA LYS A 61 -24.59 4.10 21.14
C LYS A 61 -24.63 3.15 22.34
N LEU A 62 -24.65 1.84 22.09
CA LEU A 62 -24.60 0.82 23.14
C LEU A 62 -23.29 0.87 23.92
N LEU A 63 -22.16 1.12 23.26
CA LEU A 63 -20.87 1.30 23.94
C LEU A 63 -20.88 2.53 24.87
N GLU A 64 -21.45 3.65 24.42
CA GLU A 64 -21.57 4.87 25.23
C GLU A 64 -22.52 4.68 26.42
N ALA A 65 -23.62 3.93 26.24
CA ALA A 65 -24.51 3.54 27.31
C ALA A 65 -23.82 2.62 28.32
N LEU A 66 -23.10 1.60 27.86
CA LEU A 66 -22.33 0.67 28.70
C LEU A 66 -21.22 1.40 29.49
N ARG A 67 -20.59 2.42 28.89
CA ARG A 67 -19.60 3.27 29.59
C ARG A 67 -20.21 4.02 30.78
N LYS A 68 -21.48 4.43 30.67
CA LYS A 68 -22.22 5.12 31.76
C LYS A 68 -22.75 4.12 32.80
N SER A 69 -23.14 2.92 32.38
CA SER A 69 -23.70 1.87 33.23
C SER A 69 -22.99 0.51 33.03
N PRO A 70 -21.75 0.34 33.54
CA PRO A 70 -20.93 -0.83 33.22
C PRO A 70 -21.44 -2.17 33.73
N GLN A 71 -22.35 -2.17 34.71
CA GLN A 71 -22.89 -3.37 35.34
C GLN A 71 -24.19 -3.87 34.70
N ASP A 72 -24.72 -3.18 33.69
CA ASP A 72 -25.95 -3.58 33.01
C ASP A 72 -25.71 -4.77 32.08
N ALA A 73 -26.23 -5.93 32.48
CA ALA A 73 -26.09 -7.17 31.72
C ALA A 73 -26.87 -7.16 30.40
N ALA A 74 -28.00 -6.47 30.34
CA ALA A 74 -28.82 -6.38 29.12
C ALA A 74 -28.14 -5.52 28.06
N LEU A 75 -27.56 -4.38 28.45
CA LEU A 75 -26.75 -3.54 27.55
C LEU A 75 -25.52 -4.29 27.04
N ARG A 76 -24.89 -5.10 27.90
CA ARG A 76 -23.74 -5.91 27.50
C ARG A 76 -24.11 -6.97 26.47
N GLU A 77 -25.22 -7.68 26.67
CA GLU A 77 -25.70 -8.67 25.72
C GLU A 77 -26.09 -8.04 24.37
N ALA A 78 -26.77 -6.89 24.40
CA ALA A 78 -27.11 -6.13 23.20
C ALA A 78 -25.84 -5.69 22.46
N PHE A 79 -24.86 -5.14 23.17
CA PHE A 79 -23.59 -4.71 22.59
C PHE A 79 -22.81 -5.89 22.00
N ASP A 80 -22.77 -7.04 22.67
CA ASP A 80 -22.05 -8.22 22.20
C ASP A 80 -22.56 -8.76 20.86
N LYS A 81 -23.83 -8.52 20.52
CA LYS A 81 -24.43 -8.88 19.22
C LYS A 81 -23.93 -8.01 18.06
N VAL A 82 -23.64 -6.73 18.32
CA VAL A 82 -23.29 -5.75 17.27
C VAL A 82 -21.85 -5.25 17.32
N LYS A 83 -21.06 -5.63 18.35
CA LYS A 83 -19.68 -5.16 18.56
C LYS A 83 -18.74 -5.37 17.37
N ALA A 84 -19.01 -6.36 16.52
CA ALA A 84 -18.20 -6.63 15.33
C ALA A 84 -18.18 -5.46 14.35
N GLU A 85 -19.25 -4.66 14.32
CA GLU A 85 -19.41 -3.53 13.40
C GLU A 85 -19.08 -2.17 14.06
N LEU A 86 -18.59 -2.19 15.31
CA LEU A 86 -18.25 -0.98 16.06
C LEU A 86 -17.30 -0.06 15.28
N GLY A 87 -16.28 -0.62 14.62
CA GLY A 87 -15.31 0.16 13.86
C GLY A 87 -15.95 0.92 12.69
N PHE A 88 -16.99 0.35 12.06
CA PHE A 88 -17.74 1.02 11.00
C PHE A 88 -18.58 2.17 11.54
N GLY A 89 -19.15 2.02 12.74
CA GLY A 89 -19.80 3.12 13.45
C GLY A 89 -18.83 4.25 13.75
N LEU A 90 -17.61 3.93 14.19
CA LEU A 90 -16.57 4.91 14.52
C LEU A 90 -16.14 5.79 13.33
N LEU A 91 -16.38 5.37 12.08
CA LEU A 91 -16.13 6.21 10.90
C LEU A 91 -16.96 7.51 10.90
N LEU A 92 -18.15 7.46 11.48
CA LEU A 92 -19.05 8.62 11.53
C LEU A 92 -18.55 9.71 12.49
N LYS A 93 -17.69 9.39 13.46
CA LYS A 93 -17.10 10.37 14.38
C LYS A 93 -16.20 11.41 13.69
N LYS A 94 -15.84 11.17 12.43
CA LYS A 94 -15.21 12.18 11.56
C LYS A 94 -16.15 13.33 11.19
N TYR A 95 -17.47 13.09 11.15
CA TYR A 95 -18.46 14.06 10.67
C TYR A 95 -19.37 14.59 11.78
N VAL A 96 -19.67 13.78 12.80
CA VAL A 96 -20.58 14.14 13.89
C VAL A 96 -19.93 13.97 15.26
N ALA A 97 -20.29 14.85 16.20
CA ALA A 97 -19.87 14.73 17.58
C ALA A 97 -20.73 13.71 18.36
N SER A 98 -22.04 13.66 18.06
CA SER A 98 -22.99 12.71 18.63
C SER A 98 -23.55 11.78 17.56
N MET A 99 -23.75 10.50 17.92
CA MET A 99 -24.39 9.53 17.04
C MET A 99 -25.90 9.75 16.87
N ASP A 100 -26.50 10.69 17.60
CA ASP A 100 -27.91 11.07 17.46
C ASP A 100 -28.15 12.00 16.27
N GLU A 101 -27.10 12.68 15.79
CA GLU A 101 -27.15 13.59 14.63
C GLU A 101 -26.93 12.86 13.30
N VAL A 102 -26.79 11.52 13.33
CA VAL A 102 -26.51 10.73 12.13
C VAL A 102 -27.72 10.71 11.22
N THR A 103 -27.55 11.24 10.00
CA THR A 103 -28.54 11.19 8.93
C THR A 103 -28.22 10.10 7.92
N PRO A 104 -29.19 9.65 7.11
CA PRO A 104 -28.94 8.68 6.02
C PRO A 104 -27.84 9.13 5.05
N GLU A 105 -27.72 10.43 4.79
CA GLU A 105 -26.69 11.00 3.91
C GLU A 105 -25.28 10.88 4.52
N LEU A 106 -25.16 11.00 5.85
CA LEU A 106 -23.91 10.81 6.56
C LEU A 106 -23.48 9.34 6.56
N ILE A 107 -24.43 8.42 6.67
CA ILE A 107 -24.18 6.97 6.52
C ILE A 107 -23.65 6.67 5.12
N ASP A 108 -24.27 7.24 4.08
CA ASP A 108 -23.81 7.08 2.70
C ASP A 108 -22.40 7.65 2.49
N ARG A 109 -22.12 8.81 3.06
CA ARG A 109 -20.80 9.44 2.99
C ARG A 109 -19.74 8.59 3.70
N ALA A 110 -20.01 8.13 4.91
CA ALA A 110 -19.11 7.26 5.66
C ALA A 110 -18.85 5.94 4.93
N ALA A 111 -19.90 5.33 4.36
CA ALA A 111 -19.79 4.12 3.57
C ALA A 111 -18.95 4.32 2.30
N ARG A 112 -19.04 5.49 1.63
CA ARG A 112 -18.15 5.82 0.51
C ARG A 112 -16.70 6.02 0.95
N ASP A 113 -16.47 6.70 2.09
CA ASP A 113 -15.13 6.91 2.65
C ASP A 113 -14.45 5.59 3.09
N THR A 114 -15.19 4.47 3.22
CA THR A 114 -14.59 3.13 3.41
C THR A 114 -13.80 2.63 2.20
N LEU A 115 -14.06 3.17 1.01
CA LEU A 115 -13.42 2.77 -0.23
C LEU A 115 -12.27 3.74 -0.53
N PRO A 116 -11.01 3.28 -0.55
CA PRO A 116 -9.90 4.12 -0.97
C PRO A 116 -10.02 4.44 -2.46
N ARG A 117 -9.36 5.52 -2.90
CA ARG A 117 -9.37 5.91 -4.31
C ARG A 117 -8.78 4.80 -5.18
N VAL A 118 -9.55 4.37 -6.17
CA VAL A 118 -9.24 3.19 -6.99
C VAL A 118 -8.15 3.51 -8.01
N THR A 119 -8.15 4.72 -8.57
CA THR A 119 -7.21 5.14 -9.62
C THR A 119 -5.73 5.02 -9.22
N PRO A 120 -5.27 5.60 -8.09
CA PRO A 120 -3.87 5.46 -7.70
C PRO A 120 -3.51 4.00 -7.38
N LEU A 121 -4.39 3.25 -6.72
CA LEU A 121 -4.16 1.82 -6.45
C LEU A 121 -4.01 1.00 -7.73
N PHE A 122 -4.89 1.26 -8.69
CA PHE A 122 -4.94 0.57 -9.97
C PHE A 122 -3.63 0.74 -10.76
N TRP A 123 -3.16 1.98 -10.91
CA TRP A 123 -1.94 2.25 -11.68
C TRP A 123 -0.68 1.82 -10.94
N THR A 124 -0.57 2.09 -9.64
CA THR A 124 0.59 1.70 -8.84
C THR A 124 0.78 0.18 -8.84
N PHE A 125 -0.30 -0.59 -8.69
CA PHE A 125 -0.24 -2.05 -8.77
C PHE A 125 0.27 -2.53 -10.14
N ARG A 126 -0.14 -1.90 -11.24
CA ARG A 126 0.31 -2.28 -12.59
C ARG A 126 1.76 -1.98 -12.83
N ILE A 127 2.23 -0.81 -12.40
CA ILE A 127 3.63 -0.46 -12.55
C ILE A 127 4.48 -1.44 -11.72
N MET A 128 4.08 -1.76 -10.49
CA MET A 128 4.72 -2.79 -9.66
C MET A 128 4.81 -4.14 -10.37
N VAL A 129 3.69 -4.64 -10.92
CA VAL A 129 3.66 -5.93 -11.63
C VAL A 129 4.51 -5.88 -12.91
N ALA A 130 4.44 -4.80 -13.67
CA ALA A 130 5.25 -4.62 -14.88
C ALA A 130 6.75 -4.61 -14.57
N LEU A 131 7.17 -3.92 -13.51
CA LEU A 131 8.56 -3.96 -13.02
C LEU A 131 8.94 -5.37 -12.57
N GLY A 132 8.06 -6.08 -11.86
CA GLY A 132 8.23 -7.48 -11.47
C GLY A 132 8.54 -8.41 -12.65
N PHE A 133 7.70 -8.36 -13.69
CA PHE A 133 7.90 -9.17 -14.90
C PHE A 133 9.12 -8.72 -15.72
N ALA A 134 9.40 -7.42 -15.78
CA ALA A 134 10.60 -6.92 -16.46
C ALA A 134 11.88 -7.38 -15.75
N MET A 135 11.91 -7.39 -14.42
CA MET A 135 13.02 -7.96 -13.65
C MET A 135 13.12 -9.48 -13.83
N LEU A 136 12.00 -10.20 -13.84
CA LEU A 136 12.00 -11.65 -14.11
C LEU A 136 12.58 -11.97 -15.49
N ALA A 137 12.21 -11.20 -16.51
CA ALA A 137 12.77 -11.32 -17.86
C ALA A 137 14.27 -11.01 -17.89
N LEU A 138 14.71 -9.97 -17.16
CA LEU A 138 16.13 -9.65 -17.01
C LEU A 138 16.91 -10.80 -16.36
N PHE A 139 16.43 -11.35 -15.25
CA PHE A 139 17.07 -12.49 -14.59
C PHE A 139 17.08 -13.75 -15.45
N GLY A 140 15.99 -14.03 -16.17
CA GLY A 140 15.91 -15.14 -17.12
C GLY A 140 16.92 -15.00 -18.26
N ALA A 141 17.03 -13.80 -18.84
CA ALA A 141 18.04 -13.49 -19.86
C ALA A 141 19.46 -13.60 -19.29
N ALA A 142 19.73 -13.01 -18.13
CA ALA A 142 21.03 -13.07 -17.47
C ALA A 142 21.46 -14.51 -17.19
N LEU A 143 20.56 -15.35 -16.69
CA LEU A 143 20.82 -16.77 -16.45
C LEU A 143 21.12 -17.51 -17.76
N TRP A 144 20.28 -17.31 -18.78
CA TRP A 144 20.46 -17.96 -20.08
C TRP A 144 21.80 -17.65 -20.75
N TYR A 145 22.19 -16.37 -20.79
CA TYR A 145 23.47 -15.94 -21.37
C TYR A 145 24.66 -16.25 -20.46
N SER A 146 24.45 -16.40 -19.15
CA SER A 146 25.46 -16.89 -18.23
C SER A 146 25.78 -18.37 -18.50
N ILE A 147 24.75 -19.21 -18.69
CA ILE A 147 24.91 -20.64 -19.03
C ILE A 147 25.63 -20.80 -20.38
N LYS A 148 25.36 -19.94 -21.36
CA LYS A 148 26.06 -19.94 -22.66
C LYS A 148 27.48 -19.39 -22.60
N GLY A 149 27.85 -18.69 -21.54
CA GLY A 149 29.16 -18.06 -21.39
C GLY A 149 29.40 -16.80 -22.23
N ASP A 150 28.38 -16.26 -22.91
CA ASP A 150 28.50 -15.10 -23.81
C ASP A 150 27.91 -13.79 -23.24
N PHE A 151 27.49 -13.76 -21.96
CA PHE A 151 26.86 -12.60 -21.33
C PHE A 151 27.68 -11.29 -21.45
N ALA A 152 29.01 -11.38 -21.35
CA ALA A 152 29.91 -10.22 -21.46
C ALA A 152 29.91 -9.58 -22.86
N GLN A 153 29.51 -10.33 -23.89
CA GLN A 153 29.47 -9.88 -25.28
C GLN A 153 28.13 -9.20 -25.64
N ARG A 154 27.19 -9.09 -24.69
CA ARG A 154 25.83 -8.55 -24.91
C ARG A 154 25.68 -7.18 -24.22
N PRO A 155 26.11 -6.07 -24.84
CA PRO A 155 26.07 -4.74 -24.21
C PRO A 155 24.64 -4.28 -23.89
N TRP A 156 23.62 -4.75 -24.61
CA TRP A 156 22.22 -4.44 -24.32
C TRP A 156 21.76 -5.03 -22.97
N LEU A 157 22.21 -6.25 -22.64
CA LEU A 157 21.88 -6.93 -21.39
C LEU A 157 22.56 -6.26 -20.20
N LEU A 158 23.84 -5.90 -20.36
CA LEU A 158 24.60 -5.18 -19.34
C LEU A 158 24.00 -3.78 -19.08
N LYS A 159 23.62 -3.05 -20.14
CA LYS A 159 22.91 -1.77 -20.01
C LYS A 159 21.56 -1.96 -19.32
N TRP A 160 20.79 -2.99 -19.70
CA TRP A 160 19.51 -3.28 -19.06
C TRP A 160 19.68 -3.50 -17.55
N ALA A 161 20.64 -4.33 -17.14
CA ALA A 161 20.95 -4.56 -15.73
C ALA A 161 21.33 -3.25 -14.99
N LEU A 162 22.13 -2.39 -15.62
CA LEU A 162 22.54 -1.11 -15.04
C LEU A 162 21.35 -0.16 -14.83
N TRP A 163 20.47 -0.01 -15.82
CA TRP A 163 19.27 0.84 -15.71
C TRP A 163 18.23 0.29 -14.73
N PHE A 164 18.27 -1.01 -14.47
CA PHE A 164 17.36 -1.68 -13.55
C PHE A 164 17.82 -1.67 -12.10
N LEU A 165 19.00 -1.10 -11.79
CA LEU A 165 19.45 -0.94 -10.41
C LEU A 165 18.39 -0.32 -9.49
N PRO A 166 17.74 0.82 -9.79
CA PRO A 166 16.73 1.39 -8.89
C PRO A 166 15.35 0.71 -8.94
N MET A 167 15.10 -0.17 -9.91
CA MET A 167 13.75 -0.71 -10.18
C MET A 167 13.20 -1.63 -9.07
N PRO A 168 14.00 -2.49 -8.41
CA PRO A 168 13.54 -3.25 -7.25
C PRO A 168 13.02 -2.37 -6.12
N TRP A 169 13.74 -1.28 -5.79
CA TRP A 169 13.32 -0.34 -4.76
C TRP A 169 12.00 0.32 -5.12
N LEU A 170 11.85 0.81 -6.35
CA LEU A 170 10.59 1.40 -6.81
C LEU A 170 9.43 0.40 -6.76
N ALA A 171 9.65 -0.85 -7.17
CA ALA A 171 8.63 -1.89 -7.11
C ALA A 171 8.21 -2.20 -5.66
N CYS A 172 9.17 -2.26 -4.73
CA CYS A 172 8.89 -2.45 -3.31
C CYS A 172 8.06 -1.30 -2.72
N GLU A 173 8.44 -0.05 -2.98
CA GLU A 173 7.69 1.13 -2.51
C GLU A 173 6.27 1.15 -3.08
N MET A 174 6.10 0.80 -4.36
CA MET A 174 4.78 0.68 -4.98
C MET A 174 3.95 -0.43 -4.34
N GLY A 175 4.56 -1.56 -3.98
CA GLY A 175 3.90 -2.65 -3.26
C GLY A 175 3.43 -2.23 -1.86
N TRP A 176 4.29 -1.54 -1.12
CA TRP A 176 3.93 -0.95 0.18
C TRP A 176 2.81 0.07 0.04
N PHE A 177 2.86 0.94 -0.96
CA PHE A 177 1.78 1.89 -1.23
C PHE A 177 0.46 1.17 -1.49
N VAL A 178 0.44 0.14 -2.34
CA VAL A 178 -0.78 -0.64 -2.63
C VAL A 178 -1.33 -1.32 -1.36
N ALA A 179 -0.46 -1.89 -0.53
CA ALA A 179 -0.86 -2.56 0.70
C ALA A 179 -1.40 -1.59 1.77
N GLU A 180 -0.69 -0.48 2.01
CA GLU A 180 -1.00 0.48 3.07
C GLU A 180 -2.12 1.44 2.67
N TYR A 181 -2.06 2.00 1.45
CA TYR A 181 -3.13 2.86 0.96
C TYR A 181 -4.41 2.06 0.68
N GLY A 182 -4.29 0.80 0.25
CA GLY A 182 -5.42 -0.10 0.04
C GLY A 182 -6.20 -0.44 1.31
N ARG A 183 -5.57 -0.28 2.49
CA ARG A 183 -6.20 -0.48 3.80
C ARG A 183 -6.91 0.77 4.32
N GLN A 184 -6.66 1.96 3.75
CA GLN A 184 -7.37 3.18 4.16
C GLN A 184 -8.89 2.99 4.00
N PRO A 185 -9.72 3.44 4.96
CA PRO A 185 -9.42 4.34 6.07
C PRO A 185 -9.10 3.63 7.40
N TRP A 186 -8.54 2.42 7.38
CA TRP A 186 -8.34 1.59 8.57
C TRP A 186 -6.88 1.50 9.02
N THR A 187 -6.64 1.76 10.31
CA THR A 187 -5.41 1.33 10.99
C THR A 187 -5.50 -0.16 11.29
N ILE A 188 -6.62 -0.58 11.86
CA ILE A 188 -6.98 -1.99 12.06
C ILE A 188 -8.32 -2.20 11.36
N TYR A 189 -8.32 -3.06 10.34
CA TYR A 189 -9.50 -3.28 9.50
C TYR A 189 -10.73 -3.66 10.33
N GLY A 190 -11.84 -2.94 10.11
CA GLY A 190 -13.13 -3.16 10.79
C GLY A 190 -13.17 -2.77 12.27
N VAL A 191 -12.04 -2.32 12.85
CA VAL A 191 -11.94 -2.03 14.29
C VAL A 191 -11.61 -0.57 14.53
N LEU A 192 -10.48 -0.08 13.98
CA LEU A 192 -9.95 1.23 14.32
C LEU A 192 -9.70 2.06 13.05
N PRO A 193 -10.51 3.12 12.83
CA PRO A 193 -10.26 4.10 11.77
C PRO A 193 -8.97 4.90 11.97
N THR A 194 -8.33 5.29 10.86
CA THR A 194 -7.07 6.05 10.87
C THR A 194 -7.19 7.41 11.54
N HIS A 195 -8.30 8.13 11.31
CA HIS A 195 -8.53 9.44 11.92
C HIS A 195 -8.67 9.40 13.45
N LEU A 196 -9.00 8.24 14.05
CA LEU A 196 -9.03 8.04 15.51
C LEU A 196 -7.73 7.48 16.07
N SER A 197 -6.78 7.11 15.22
CA SER A 197 -5.50 6.51 15.61
C SER A 197 -4.38 7.53 15.82
N VAL A 198 -4.66 8.81 15.58
CA VAL A 198 -3.66 9.88 15.67
C VAL A 198 -3.61 10.47 17.08
N SER A 199 -2.41 10.83 17.52
CA SER A 199 -2.22 11.53 18.79
C SER A 199 -2.70 12.99 18.73
N THR A 200 -3.16 13.53 19.85
CA THR A 200 -3.54 14.94 19.99
C THR A 200 -2.30 15.82 20.11
N LEU A 201 -1.72 16.20 18.97
CA LEU A 201 -0.54 17.08 18.88
C LEU A 201 -0.88 18.37 18.14
N THR A 202 -0.11 19.44 18.39
CA THR A 202 -0.25 20.69 17.63
C THR A 202 0.31 20.51 16.23
N VAL A 203 -0.33 21.16 15.26
CA VAL A 203 0.08 21.12 13.84
C VAL A 203 1.53 21.60 13.66
N GLU A 204 1.97 22.57 14.46
CA GLU A 204 3.34 23.09 14.46
C GLU A 204 4.38 22.05 14.90
N SER A 205 4.10 21.29 15.98
CA SER A 205 5.00 20.23 16.44
C SER A 205 5.13 19.10 15.42
N LEU A 206 4.04 18.80 14.70
CA LEU A 206 4.03 17.81 13.63
C LEU A 206 4.91 18.26 12.45
N TYR A 207 4.72 19.48 11.95
CA TYR A 207 5.54 19.97 10.84
C TYR A 207 7.01 20.16 11.23
N GLY A 208 7.29 20.63 12.46
CA GLY A 208 8.64 20.77 12.97
C GLY A 208 9.39 19.43 13.02
N SER A 209 8.76 18.40 13.60
CA SER A 209 9.34 17.05 13.65
C SER A 209 9.47 16.41 12.26
N LEU A 210 8.46 16.55 11.39
CA LEU A 210 8.50 16.05 10.02
C LEU A 210 9.64 16.69 9.22
N ALA A 211 9.81 18.01 9.30
CA ALA A 211 10.90 18.72 8.65
C ALA A 211 12.27 18.26 9.18
N GLY A 212 12.38 18.04 10.49
CA GLY A 212 13.58 17.48 11.11
C GLY A 212 13.94 16.10 10.56
N PHE A 213 13.00 15.17 10.52
CA PHE A 213 13.22 13.82 9.98
C PHE A 213 13.54 13.83 8.49
N VAL A 214 12.78 14.60 7.68
CA VAL A 214 13.03 14.72 6.24
C VAL A 214 14.42 15.29 5.97
N GLY A 215 14.79 16.38 6.65
CA GLY A 215 16.12 16.98 6.49
C GLY A 215 17.24 16.03 6.89
N PHE A 216 17.11 15.37 8.03
CA PHE A 216 18.09 14.41 8.53
C PHE A 216 18.25 13.19 7.61
N TYR A 217 17.16 12.54 7.21
CA TYR A 217 17.22 11.39 6.30
C TYR A 217 17.69 11.76 4.90
N THR A 218 17.37 12.96 4.41
CA THR A 218 17.90 13.45 3.14
C THR A 218 19.42 13.64 3.21
N LEU A 219 19.93 14.19 4.30
CA LEU A 219 21.38 14.32 4.50
C LEU A 219 22.08 12.96 4.51
N LEU A 220 21.53 12.00 5.26
CA LEU A 220 22.06 10.64 5.30
C LEU A 220 22.06 9.98 3.91
N LEU A 221 20.95 10.11 3.18
CA LEU A 221 20.82 9.59 1.81
C LEU A 221 21.89 10.19 0.88
N ILE A 222 22.15 11.49 0.95
CA ILE A 222 23.19 12.14 0.13
C ILE A 222 24.56 11.56 0.45
N VAL A 223 24.91 11.47 1.74
CA VAL A 223 26.22 10.93 2.18
C VAL A 223 26.37 9.48 1.74
N GLU A 224 25.35 8.65 1.97
CA GLU A 224 25.33 7.24 1.58
C GLU A 224 25.51 7.08 0.07
N MET A 225 24.75 7.82 -0.74
CA MET A 225 24.85 7.73 -2.21
C MET A 225 26.21 8.18 -2.72
N VAL A 226 26.82 9.22 -2.13
CA VAL A 226 28.18 9.65 -2.47
C VAL A 226 29.19 8.54 -2.19
N LEU A 227 29.11 7.90 -1.02
CA LEU A 227 30.01 6.81 -0.65
C LEU A 227 29.78 5.57 -1.53
N MET A 228 28.53 5.16 -1.72
CA MET A 228 28.17 4.02 -2.58
C MET A 228 28.68 4.21 -4.00
N VAL A 229 28.46 5.38 -4.62
CA VAL A 229 28.97 5.67 -5.98
C VAL A 229 30.49 5.73 -6.01
N LYS A 230 31.13 6.33 -5.00
CA LYS A 230 32.59 6.42 -4.91
C LYS A 230 33.22 5.02 -4.89
N PHE A 231 32.77 4.13 -4.00
CA PHE A 231 33.34 2.79 -3.88
C PHE A 231 32.93 1.87 -5.03
N ALA A 232 31.70 1.97 -5.55
CA ALA A 232 31.27 1.22 -6.73
C ALA A 232 32.12 1.57 -7.97
N ARG A 233 32.54 2.84 -8.13
CA ARG A 233 33.45 3.25 -9.22
C ARG A 233 34.89 2.83 -9.00
N GLN A 234 35.37 2.79 -7.76
CA GLN A 234 36.70 2.25 -7.43
C GLN A 234 36.77 0.74 -7.69
N GLY A 235 35.65 0.03 -7.53
CA GLY A 235 35.59 -1.43 -7.71
C GLY A 235 36.48 -2.15 -6.70
N PRO A 236 37.07 -3.31 -7.05
CA PRO A 236 37.90 -4.08 -6.13
C PRO A 236 39.24 -3.39 -5.79
N GLY A 237 39.57 -2.27 -6.46
CA GLY A 237 40.73 -1.45 -6.12
C GLY A 237 40.67 -0.79 -4.74
N SER A 238 39.50 -0.73 -4.09
CA SER A 238 39.38 -0.26 -2.70
C SER A 238 39.94 -1.24 -1.66
N LEU A 239 40.28 -2.48 -2.06
CA LEU A 239 40.75 -3.53 -1.15
C LEU A 239 42.26 -3.48 -0.87
N GLY A 240 43.05 -2.76 -1.68
CA GLY A 240 44.49 -2.56 -1.45
C GLY A 240 45.35 -3.81 -1.56
N THR A 241 45.03 -4.74 -2.46
CA THR A 241 45.65 -6.08 -2.53
C THR A 241 46.84 -6.21 -3.49
N GLY A 242 47.13 -5.18 -4.27
CA GLY A 242 48.14 -5.17 -5.35
C GLY A 242 47.65 -5.75 -6.68
N ARG A 243 46.36 -6.14 -6.81
CA ARG A 243 45.89 -7.07 -7.86
C ARG A 243 44.78 -6.50 -8.76
N TYR A 244 44.23 -5.35 -8.42
CA TYR A 244 43.05 -4.80 -9.09
C TYR A 244 43.32 -3.48 -9.81
N MET A 245 42.51 -3.24 -10.84
CA MET A 245 42.47 -1.95 -11.53
C MET A 245 41.94 -0.87 -10.58
N ASN A 246 42.58 0.32 -10.57
CA ASN A 246 42.28 1.48 -9.70
C ASN A 246 42.74 1.39 -8.23
N GLU A 247 43.70 0.53 -7.90
CA GLU A 247 44.33 0.58 -6.56
C GLU A 247 45.20 1.83 -6.41
N THR A 248 45.03 2.55 -5.30
CA THR A 248 45.99 3.57 -4.89
C THR A 248 47.25 2.87 -4.41
N HIS A 249 48.33 2.95 -5.19
CA HIS A 249 49.66 2.57 -4.71
C HIS A 249 50.02 3.48 -3.53
N HIS A 250 49.75 3.03 -2.31
CA HIS A 250 50.38 3.60 -1.14
C HIS A 250 51.87 3.24 -1.25
N ALA A 251 52.68 4.23 -1.65
CA ALA A 251 54.13 4.11 -1.58
C ALA A 251 54.49 3.79 -0.12
N HIS A 252 54.89 2.55 0.14
CA HIS A 252 55.55 2.21 1.38
C HIS A 252 56.93 2.90 1.37
N ALA A 253 57.07 3.91 2.25
CA ALA A 253 58.28 4.58 2.74
C ALA A 253 59.29 5.08 1.68
#